data_AF-A0A3C1BBP0-F1
#
_entry.id   AF-A0A3C1BBP0-F1
#
_cell.length_a   1.000
_cell.length_b   1.000
_cell.length_c   1.000
_cell.angle_alpha   90.00
_cell.angle_beta   90.00
_cell.angle_gamma   90.00
#
_symmetry.space_group_name_H-M   'P 1'
#
loop_
_entity.id
_entity.type
_entity.pdbx_description
1 polymer ?
#
loop_
_entity_poly.entity_id
_entity_poly.type
_entity_poly.pdbx_seq_one_letter_code
_entity_poly.pdbx_strand_id
1 'polypeptide(L)'
;MKSISTKIFLFAFILSNQVYAQTSHPVKKVVNTTTRSITEKEIQDNVERLEKRFPSYSISYFEQTSYKIIDAGKIGFLNVNGEVTVKPTYDFVGRKYESGLWPVMKDRKWGYINSQGQVIVPLQYDYASPFEGGFGRVKLNNKWGGISANGNLIVKPIYDEAYTHDNYNYKDEVIHVKLNGKFGLIDKTGKVLAEPIYTMARAFSEDLAQLCLDNTCGFIDKTGKFVIPISNNYDSFHGGLAAIQVNGKNGFVDKTAKIIIPPVYDSYEGFTEDIAPVKMNDKWGFIDKKGKAVVPFIYDEAEYFKNGLCRVKSGNKYGFIDRKGTLVIPAIYEQTPSASIDGFFENGYSTIMLKFIQNGWGVIDKRNNVIFPFKYARVYYINKINGFHLTTATTPDGGYHWNNKDEIYRNVNGKFILENYDNIGSIDPITGSSLVCKNEKWGLMNKIGDIVVQFKFDSPNSTSSEDGDYTFINGLLKLRLNNKWGYLNNLGKEIIPFMYDYISAFKSGVALVELNKTYYFIDKKGDMATPTVYQ
;
A
#
# COMPACT_ATOMS: atom_id res chain seq x y z
N MET A 1 -19.10 -33.47 -63.65
CA MET A 1 -20.41 -33.52 -64.35
C MET A 1 -21.44 -32.90 -63.40
N LYS A 2 -21.72 -31.59 -63.54
CA LYS A 2 -22.96 -30.97 -64.11
C LYS A 2 -24.23 -31.44 -63.38
N SER A 3 -25.14 -30.62 -62.81
CA SER A 3 -25.52 -29.19 -62.96
C SER A 3 -26.02 -28.66 -61.59
N ILE A 4 -25.82 -27.42 -61.12
CA ILE A 4 -26.31 -26.08 -61.52
C ILE A 4 -27.83 -26.02 -61.81
N SER A 5 -28.61 -25.44 -60.87
CA SER A 5 -29.38 -24.22 -61.17
C SER A 5 -29.65 -23.38 -59.90
N THR A 6 -29.53 -22.08 -60.15
CA THR A 6 -29.43 -20.92 -59.27
C THR A 6 -30.78 -20.41 -58.78
N LYS A 7 -30.88 -19.90 -57.54
CA LYS A 7 -31.27 -18.51 -57.23
C LYS A 7 -31.06 -18.13 -55.75
N ILE A 8 -30.47 -16.94 -55.59
CA ILE A 8 -30.00 -16.25 -54.39
C ILE A 8 -31.01 -15.16 -53.97
N PHE A 9 -30.93 -14.75 -52.69
CA PHE A 9 -31.35 -13.51 -51.98
C PHE A 9 -32.40 -13.77 -50.88
N LEU A 10 -32.29 -13.33 -49.61
CA LEU A 10 -31.23 -12.72 -48.79
C LEU A 10 -31.76 -12.69 -47.32
N PHE A 11 -30.89 -13.00 -46.34
CA PHE A 11 -30.85 -12.64 -44.91
C PHE A 11 -32.11 -12.32 -44.09
N ALA A 12 -32.28 -13.04 -42.96
CA ALA A 12 -31.97 -12.53 -41.60
C ALA A 12 -32.04 -13.64 -40.54
N PHE A 13 -31.03 -13.68 -39.67
CA PHE A 13 -30.77 -14.70 -38.64
C PHE A 13 -31.18 -14.16 -37.26
N ILE A 14 -32.03 -14.87 -36.49
CA ILE A 14 -31.96 -14.96 -35.01
C ILE A 14 -32.46 -16.35 -34.58
N LEU A 15 -31.65 -17.01 -33.75
CA LEU A 15 -31.83 -18.35 -33.19
C LEU A 15 -32.95 -18.42 -32.14
N SER A 16 -33.76 -19.48 -32.25
CA SER A 16 -34.58 -20.06 -31.19
C SER A 16 -33.78 -21.07 -30.37
N ASN A 17 -34.04 -21.18 -29.07
CA ASN A 17 -34.36 -22.47 -28.45
C ASN A 17 -34.93 -22.33 -27.02
N GLN A 18 -36.00 -23.06 -26.82
CA GLN A 18 -36.77 -23.38 -25.62
C GLN A 18 -36.62 -24.93 -25.46
N VAL A 19 -36.55 -25.64 -24.32
CA VAL A 19 -37.46 -25.74 -23.16
C VAL A 19 -36.96 -26.87 -22.20
N TYR A 20 -37.01 -26.63 -20.86
CA TYR A 20 -37.40 -27.46 -19.67
C TYR A 20 -36.81 -28.86 -19.36
N ALA A 21 -36.78 -29.41 -18.12
CA ALA A 21 -37.27 -29.10 -16.74
C ALA A 21 -36.41 -29.94 -15.73
N GLN A 22 -36.23 -29.63 -14.43
CA GLN A 22 -37.21 -29.91 -13.37
C GLN A 22 -36.79 -29.34 -11.97
N THR A 23 -37.83 -29.04 -11.17
CA THR A 23 -37.92 -28.81 -9.70
C THR A 23 -37.31 -27.54 -9.10
N SER A 24 -38.16 -26.53 -8.82
CA SER A 24 -37.88 -25.37 -7.99
C SER A 24 -38.64 -25.44 -6.65
N HIS A 25 -37.90 -25.44 -5.55
CA HIS A 25 -38.34 -24.84 -4.29
C HIS A 25 -38.06 -23.33 -4.35
N PRO A 26 -38.84 -22.47 -3.67
CA PRO A 26 -38.68 -21.03 -3.81
C PRO A 26 -37.39 -20.59 -3.10
N VAL A 27 -36.33 -20.38 -3.87
CA VAL A 27 -35.16 -19.62 -3.43
C VAL A 27 -35.66 -18.21 -3.10
N LYS A 28 -35.61 -17.83 -1.82
CA LYS A 28 -35.79 -16.44 -1.40
C LYS A 28 -34.82 -15.60 -2.22
N LYS A 29 -35.39 -14.75 -3.08
CA LYS A 29 -34.69 -13.77 -3.91
C LYS A 29 -33.73 -13.00 -3.00
N VAL A 30 -32.43 -13.20 -3.19
CA VAL A 30 -31.41 -12.33 -2.62
C VAL A 30 -31.64 -10.97 -3.26
N VAL A 31 -32.24 -10.07 -2.50
CA VAL A 31 -32.38 -8.67 -2.89
C VAL A 31 -30.96 -8.11 -2.85
N ASN A 32 -30.36 -7.92 -4.03
CA ASN A 32 -29.23 -7.03 -4.18
C ASN A 32 -29.70 -5.62 -3.80
N THR A 33 -29.55 -5.25 -2.53
CA THR A 33 -29.69 -3.87 -2.09
C THR A 33 -28.44 -3.13 -2.55
N THR A 34 -28.54 -2.49 -3.71
CA THR A 34 -27.62 -1.42 -4.10
C THR A 34 -27.77 -0.30 -3.07
N THR A 35 -26.88 -0.26 -2.07
CA THR A 35 -26.91 0.76 -1.03
C THR A 35 -26.67 2.12 -1.67
N ARG A 36 -27.71 2.96 -1.74
CA ARG A 36 -27.56 4.37 -2.13
C ARG A 36 -26.55 5.00 -1.17
N SER A 37 -25.43 5.49 -1.70
CA SER A 37 -24.49 6.29 -0.93
C SER A 37 -25.19 7.58 -0.50
N ILE A 38 -25.34 7.78 0.80
CA ILE A 38 -25.83 9.03 1.39
C ILE A 38 -24.79 10.13 1.12
N THR A 39 -25.24 11.30 0.68
CA THR A 39 -24.39 12.47 0.42
C THR A 39 -24.00 13.18 1.71
N GLU A 40 -22.88 13.91 1.72
CA GLU A 40 -22.44 14.70 2.88
C GLU A 40 -23.52 15.69 3.35
N LYS A 41 -24.25 16.29 2.39
CA LYS A 41 -25.38 17.18 2.69
C LYS A 41 -26.52 16.45 3.41
N GLU A 42 -26.91 15.27 2.92
CA GLU A 42 -27.94 14.46 3.57
C GLU A 42 -27.51 14.02 4.98
N ILE A 43 -26.21 13.77 5.23
CA ILE A 43 -25.69 13.49 6.57
C ILE A 43 -25.91 14.69 7.48
N GLN A 44 -25.46 15.87 7.04
CA GLN A 44 -25.52 17.11 7.81
C GLN A 44 -26.97 17.48 8.16
N ASP A 45 -27.87 17.50 7.16
CA ASP A 45 -29.29 17.80 7.34
C ASP A 45 -29.95 16.85 8.37
N ASN A 46 -29.56 15.57 8.34
CA ASN A 46 -30.06 14.59 9.29
C ASN A 46 -29.49 14.80 10.70
N VAL A 47 -28.19 15.09 10.86
CA VAL A 47 -27.58 15.38 12.16
C VAL A 47 -28.27 16.58 12.81
N GLU A 48 -28.41 17.70 12.10
CA GLU A 48 -29.06 18.92 12.64
C GLU A 48 -30.50 18.66 13.08
N ARG A 49 -31.26 17.89 12.28
CA ARG A 49 -32.62 17.49 12.63
C ARG A 49 -32.64 16.63 13.90
N LEU A 50 -31.70 15.70 14.04
CA LEU A 50 -31.62 14.79 15.17
C LEU A 50 -31.17 15.52 16.45
N GLU A 51 -30.24 16.45 16.36
CA GLU A 51 -29.78 17.27 17.50
C GLU A 51 -30.90 18.15 18.05
N LYS A 52 -31.72 18.75 17.17
CA LYS A 52 -32.93 19.49 17.58
C LYS A 52 -33.92 18.61 18.34
N ARG A 53 -34.03 17.32 17.97
CA ARG A 53 -34.95 16.36 18.59
C ARG A 53 -34.39 15.79 19.90
N PHE A 54 -33.07 15.66 20.01
CA PHE A 54 -32.38 15.08 21.16
C PHE A 54 -31.29 16.02 21.70
N PRO A 55 -31.65 17.17 22.27
CA PRO A 55 -30.70 18.21 22.67
C PRO A 55 -29.76 17.79 23.81
N SER A 56 -30.08 16.70 24.53
CA SER A 56 -29.24 16.13 25.58
C SER A 56 -28.10 15.24 25.06
N TYR A 57 -28.11 14.89 23.77
CA TYR A 57 -27.12 13.98 23.18
C TYR A 57 -26.20 14.72 22.23
N SER A 58 -24.91 14.38 22.26
CA SER A 58 -24.01 14.68 21.15
C SER A 58 -24.23 13.64 20.06
N ILE A 59 -24.47 14.08 18.82
CA ILE A 59 -24.82 13.20 17.71
C ILE A 59 -23.76 13.29 16.62
N SER A 60 -23.30 12.15 16.12
CA SER A 60 -22.37 12.11 14.98
C SER A 60 -22.71 10.96 14.04
N TYR A 61 -22.43 11.14 12.75
CA TYR A 61 -22.59 10.08 11.78
C TYR A 61 -21.71 8.86 12.11
N PHE A 62 -22.24 7.65 11.92
CA PHE A 62 -21.50 6.42 12.14
C PHE A 62 -21.21 5.67 10.86
N GLU A 63 -22.24 5.05 10.28
CA GLU A 63 -22.14 4.23 9.08
C GLU A 63 -23.53 4.03 8.47
N GLN A 64 -23.64 4.07 7.14
CA GLN A 64 -24.88 3.88 6.40
C GLN A 64 -25.99 4.84 6.85
N THR A 65 -27.02 4.33 7.53
CA THR A 65 -28.18 5.10 8.00
C THR A 65 -28.20 5.22 9.52
N SER A 66 -27.04 5.07 10.17
CA SER A 66 -26.91 5.06 11.63
C SER A 66 -26.02 6.19 12.13
N TYR A 67 -26.34 6.68 13.32
CA TYR A 67 -25.66 7.79 14.00
C TYR A 67 -25.30 7.35 15.42
N LYS A 68 -24.12 7.77 15.91
CA LYS A 68 -23.75 7.64 17.32
C LYS A 68 -24.45 8.72 18.13
N ILE A 69 -24.91 8.36 19.31
CA ILE A 69 -25.33 9.29 20.36
C ILE A 69 -24.42 9.14 21.57
N ILE A 70 -23.94 10.25 22.12
CA ILE A 70 -23.05 10.26 23.27
C ILE A 70 -23.72 11.00 24.42
N ASP A 71 -23.77 10.35 25.58
CA ASP A 71 -24.31 10.88 26.82
C ASP A 71 -23.46 10.40 28.00
N ALA A 72 -23.05 11.32 28.87
CA ALA A 72 -22.20 11.04 30.04
C ALA A 72 -20.98 10.13 29.74
N GLY A 73 -20.36 10.30 28.56
CA GLY A 73 -19.20 9.51 28.11
C GLY A 73 -19.52 8.09 27.64
N LYS A 74 -20.80 7.70 27.55
CA LYS A 74 -21.26 6.44 26.97
C LYS A 74 -21.75 6.64 25.55
N ILE A 75 -21.61 5.61 24.72
CA ILE A 75 -21.98 5.62 23.30
C ILE A 75 -23.21 4.74 23.10
N GLY A 76 -24.18 5.26 22.36
CA GLY A 76 -25.36 4.58 21.85
C GLY A 76 -25.55 4.85 20.36
N PHE A 77 -26.66 4.40 19.81
CA PHE A 77 -26.95 4.49 18.38
C PHE A 77 -28.42 4.79 18.12
N LEU A 78 -28.66 5.50 17.02
CA LEU A 78 -29.98 5.71 16.45
C LEU A 78 -29.95 5.60 14.92
N ASN A 79 -31.10 5.29 14.34
CA ASN A 79 -31.25 5.28 12.89
C ASN A 79 -31.60 6.68 12.34
N VAL A 80 -31.57 6.84 11.02
CA VAL A 80 -31.89 8.10 10.33
C VAL A 80 -33.26 8.67 10.72
N ASN A 81 -34.24 7.82 11.08
CA ASN A 81 -35.58 8.27 11.49
C ASN A 81 -35.64 8.80 12.94
N GLY A 82 -34.52 8.78 13.66
CA GLY A 82 -34.43 9.19 15.06
C GLY A 82 -35.01 8.17 16.04
N GLU A 83 -35.08 6.90 15.65
CA GLU A 83 -35.35 5.80 16.57
C GLU A 83 -34.04 5.38 17.24
N VAL A 84 -34.02 5.41 18.57
CA VAL A 84 -32.86 4.98 19.36
C VAL A 84 -32.76 3.45 19.29
N THR A 85 -31.84 2.95 18.48
CA THR A 85 -31.59 1.52 18.31
C THR A 85 -30.85 0.95 19.51
N VAL A 86 -29.95 1.74 20.12
CA VAL A 86 -29.23 1.39 21.35
C VAL A 86 -29.06 2.65 22.19
N LYS A 87 -29.53 2.63 23.43
CA LYS A 87 -29.30 3.74 24.38
C LYS A 87 -27.80 3.86 24.72
N PRO A 88 -27.29 5.05 25.07
CA PRO A 88 -25.90 5.22 25.51
C PRO A 88 -25.50 4.21 26.58
N THR A 89 -24.63 3.25 26.23
CA THR A 89 -24.23 2.16 27.13
C THR A 89 -22.81 1.66 26.91
N TYR A 90 -22.23 1.86 25.72
CA TYR A 90 -20.90 1.37 25.42
C TYR A 90 -19.85 2.36 25.91
N ASP A 91 -18.73 1.85 26.42
CA ASP A 91 -17.61 2.66 26.88
C ASP A 91 -16.74 3.13 25.70
N PHE A 92 -16.67 2.32 24.65
CA PHE A 92 -15.83 2.59 23.50
C PHE A 92 -16.32 1.84 22.26
N VAL A 93 -16.19 2.46 21.09
CA VAL A 93 -16.42 1.86 19.77
C VAL A 93 -15.16 2.08 18.95
N GLY A 94 -14.51 0.98 18.55
CA GLY A 94 -13.24 1.02 17.83
C GLY A 94 -13.38 1.41 16.36
N ARG A 95 -12.26 1.34 15.63
CA ARG A 95 -12.22 1.64 14.20
C ARG A 95 -12.59 0.42 13.36
N LYS A 96 -12.99 0.67 12.12
CA LYS A 96 -13.28 -0.34 11.09
C LYS A 96 -12.49 0.03 9.83
N TYR A 97 -11.62 -0.86 9.38
CA TYR A 97 -10.77 -0.66 8.19
C TYR A 97 -11.34 -1.30 6.93
N GLU A 98 -12.20 -2.31 7.09
CA GLU A 98 -12.79 -3.10 6.01
C GLU A 98 -14.26 -3.40 6.30
N SER A 99 -14.98 -3.99 5.33
CA SER A 99 -16.33 -4.50 5.56
C SER A 99 -16.37 -5.53 6.71
N GLY A 100 -17.33 -5.43 7.62
CA GLY A 100 -17.44 -6.30 8.79
C GLY A 100 -18.13 -5.63 9.97
N LEU A 101 -17.92 -6.18 11.17
CA LEU A 101 -18.47 -5.68 12.42
C LEU A 101 -17.53 -4.68 13.09
N TRP A 102 -18.06 -3.86 13.99
CA TRP A 102 -17.29 -2.88 14.76
C TRP A 102 -16.90 -3.46 16.12
N PRO A 103 -15.62 -3.43 16.51
CA PRO A 103 -15.23 -3.80 17.87
C PRO A 103 -15.81 -2.78 18.86
N VAL A 104 -16.41 -3.28 19.94
CA VAL A 104 -17.04 -2.45 20.97
C VAL A 104 -16.63 -2.93 22.35
N MET A 105 -16.55 -2.01 23.33
CA MET A 105 -16.27 -2.32 24.72
C MET A 105 -17.36 -1.80 25.65
N LYS A 106 -17.72 -2.61 26.64
CA LYS A 106 -18.56 -2.25 27.77
C LYS A 106 -18.08 -3.02 29.00
N ASP A 107 -17.97 -2.35 30.14
CA ASP A 107 -17.58 -2.93 31.42
C ASP A 107 -16.26 -3.72 31.32
N ARG A 108 -15.30 -3.16 30.56
CA ARG A 108 -13.99 -3.75 30.23
C ARG A 108 -14.03 -5.06 29.44
N LYS A 109 -15.18 -5.43 28.88
CA LYS A 109 -15.33 -6.59 28.00
C LYS A 109 -15.62 -6.16 26.58
N TRP A 110 -14.98 -6.86 25.65
CA TRP A 110 -15.03 -6.60 24.22
C TRP A 110 -15.95 -7.58 23.51
N GLY A 111 -16.62 -7.07 22.48
CA GLY A 111 -17.43 -7.83 21.55
C GLY A 111 -17.50 -7.08 20.21
N TYR A 112 -18.47 -7.42 19.38
CA TYR A 112 -18.67 -6.75 18.10
C TYR A 112 -20.14 -6.40 17.84
N ILE A 113 -20.36 -5.26 17.23
CA ILE A 113 -21.68 -4.72 16.87
C ILE A 113 -21.81 -4.54 15.35
N ASN A 114 -23.05 -4.60 14.85
CA ASN A 114 -23.38 -4.18 13.48
C ASN A 114 -23.48 -2.65 13.36
N SER A 115 -23.80 -2.15 12.16
CA SER A 115 -23.93 -0.70 11.91
C SER A 115 -25.10 -0.06 12.68
N GLN A 116 -26.07 -0.83 13.16
CA GLN A 116 -27.18 -0.35 14.01
C GLN A 116 -26.82 -0.34 15.51
N GLY A 117 -25.59 -0.74 15.87
CA GLY A 117 -25.14 -0.80 17.25
C GLY A 117 -25.51 -2.07 18.01
N GLN A 118 -26.18 -3.02 17.34
CA GLN A 118 -26.64 -4.26 17.96
C GLN A 118 -25.49 -5.24 18.10
N VAL A 119 -25.41 -5.89 19.26
CA VAL A 119 -24.38 -6.90 19.54
C VAL A 119 -24.59 -8.12 18.64
N ILE A 120 -23.58 -8.41 17.82
CA ILE A 120 -23.51 -9.62 16.99
C ILE A 120 -22.58 -10.65 17.65
N VAL A 121 -21.47 -10.18 18.21
CA VAL A 121 -20.54 -11.02 18.97
C VAL A 121 -20.58 -10.57 20.43
N PRO A 122 -20.95 -11.47 21.38
CA PRO A 122 -21.11 -11.12 22.79
C PRO A 122 -19.89 -10.45 23.42
N LEU A 123 -20.14 -9.50 24.34
CA LEU A 123 -19.11 -8.78 25.08
C LEU A 123 -18.54 -9.64 26.21
N GLN A 124 -17.68 -10.59 25.85
CA GLN A 124 -17.07 -11.55 26.79
C GLN A 124 -15.55 -11.56 26.73
N TYR A 125 -14.97 -10.98 25.68
CA TYR A 125 -13.53 -11.03 25.40
C TYR A 125 -12.78 -9.97 26.21
N ASP A 126 -11.52 -10.25 26.51
CA ASP A 126 -10.63 -9.29 27.16
C ASP A 126 -10.13 -8.23 26.16
N TYR A 127 -10.14 -8.57 24.86
CA TYR A 127 -9.79 -7.67 23.77
C TYR A 127 -10.39 -8.13 22.44
N ALA A 128 -10.71 -7.18 21.56
CA ALA A 128 -11.12 -7.42 20.18
C ALA A 128 -10.48 -6.40 19.23
N SER A 129 -9.87 -6.85 18.13
CA SER A 129 -9.26 -5.97 17.13
C SER A 129 -10.24 -5.57 16.03
N PRO A 130 -9.97 -4.48 15.29
CA PRO A 130 -10.56 -4.29 13.96
C PRO A 130 -10.33 -5.51 13.05
N PHE A 131 -11.20 -5.66 12.04
CA PHE A 131 -11.03 -6.67 11.01
C PHE A 131 -9.90 -6.31 10.07
N GLU A 132 -9.06 -7.29 9.76
CA GLU A 132 -8.01 -7.21 8.74
C GLU A 132 -8.06 -8.50 7.91
N GLY A 133 -8.14 -8.39 6.57
CA GLY A 133 -8.23 -9.57 5.69
C GLY A 133 -9.49 -10.43 5.92
N GLY A 134 -10.55 -9.84 6.48
CA GLY A 134 -11.78 -10.53 6.89
C GLY A 134 -11.71 -11.29 8.23
N PHE A 135 -10.64 -11.13 9.01
CA PHE A 135 -10.43 -11.79 10.31
C PHE A 135 -10.42 -10.78 11.46
N GLY A 136 -11.30 -10.96 12.44
CA GLY A 136 -11.33 -10.15 13.67
C GLY A 136 -10.70 -10.92 14.82
N ARG A 137 -9.57 -10.44 15.36
CA ARG A 137 -8.87 -11.14 16.45
C ARG A 137 -9.59 -10.90 17.77
N VAL A 138 -9.81 -11.97 18.53
CA VAL A 138 -10.37 -11.91 19.89
C VAL A 138 -9.43 -12.55 20.89
N LYS A 139 -9.37 -11.99 22.09
CA LYS A 139 -8.55 -12.49 23.19
C LYS A 139 -9.43 -12.86 24.39
N LEU A 140 -9.23 -14.05 24.92
CA LEU A 140 -9.91 -14.53 26.13
C LEU A 140 -8.90 -15.28 27.00
N ASN A 141 -8.81 -14.94 28.29
CA ASN A 141 -7.91 -15.60 29.25
C ASN A 141 -6.46 -15.64 28.76
N ASN A 142 -6.00 -14.51 28.22
CA ASN A 142 -4.68 -14.34 27.60
C ASN A 142 -4.40 -15.18 26.33
N LYS A 143 -5.39 -15.88 25.79
CA LYS A 143 -5.28 -16.66 24.55
C LYS A 143 -6.02 -16.01 23.39
N TRP A 144 -5.44 -16.10 22.20
CA TRP A 144 -5.97 -15.53 20.97
C TRP A 144 -6.76 -16.54 20.17
N GLY A 145 -7.83 -16.05 19.57
CA GLY A 145 -8.61 -16.69 18.53
C GLY A 145 -9.09 -15.64 17.54
N GLY A 146 -10.15 -15.94 16.83
CA GLY A 146 -10.73 -14.96 15.92
C GLY A 146 -12.04 -15.38 15.30
N ILE A 147 -12.70 -14.36 14.77
CA ILE A 147 -14.04 -14.43 14.23
C ILE A 147 -14.06 -14.02 12.75
N SER A 148 -15.08 -14.47 12.04
CA SER A 148 -15.39 -14.04 10.68
C SER A 148 -16.01 -12.65 10.67
N ALA A 149 -16.02 -12.00 9.50
CA ALA A 149 -16.71 -10.72 9.29
C ALA A 149 -18.22 -10.75 9.64
N ASN A 150 -18.82 -11.95 9.69
CA ASN A 150 -20.22 -12.15 10.08
C ASN A 150 -20.39 -12.48 11.58
N GLY A 151 -19.30 -12.54 12.34
CA GLY A 151 -19.30 -12.80 13.79
C GLY A 151 -19.17 -14.28 14.20
N ASN A 152 -18.96 -15.19 13.24
CA ASN A 152 -18.78 -16.61 13.57
C ASN A 152 -17.39 -16.84 14.17
N LEU A 153 -17.28 -17.61 15.25
CA LEU A 153 -15.98 -18.04 15.78
C LEU A 153 -15.32 -19.03 14.82
N ILE A 154 -14.23 -18.60 14.17
CA ILE A 154 -13.44 -19.42 13.23
C ILE A 154 -12.29 -20.10 13.98
N VAL A 155 -11.62 -19.35 14.85
CA VAL A 155 -10.46 -19.83 15.63
C VAL A 155 -10.79 -19.68 17.10
N LYS A 156 -10.76 -20.79 17.84
CA LYS A 156 -11.00 -20.77 19.29
C LYS A 156 -9.89 -20.00 20.00
N PRO A 157 -10.19 -19.21 21.05
CA PRO A 157 -9.18 -18.47 21.80
C PRO A 157 -8.40 -19.39 22.75
N ILE A 158 -7.54 -20.22 22.18
CA ILE A 158 -6.68 -21.18 22.90
C ILE A 158 -5.20 -21.03 22.53
N TYR A 159 -4.89 -20.19 21.53
CA TYR A 159 -3.54 -20.02 20.98
C TYR A 159 -2.79 -18.87 21.66
N ASP A 160 -1.47 -18.93 21.68
CA ASP A 160 -0.62 -17.83 22.16
C ASP A 160 -0.60 -16.67 21.17
N GLU A 161 -0.75 -16.97 19.88
CA GLU A 161 -0.88 -15.99 18.79
C GLU A 161 -1.84 -16.53 17.72
N ALA A 162 -2.63 -15.64 17.12
CA ALA A 162 -3.47 -15.93 15.95
C ALA A 162 -3.54 -14.68 15.06
N TYR A 163 -3.11 -14.79 13.80
CA TYR A 163 -2.97 -13.65 12.89
C TYR A 163 -3.03 -14.09 11.42
N THR A 164 -3.36 -13.16 10.52
CA THR A 164 -3.40 -13.40 9.07
C THR A 164 -2.09 -13.01 8.40
N HIS A 165 -1.53 -11.85 8.73
CA HIS A 165 -0.32 -11.33 8.10
C HIS A 165 0.94 -12.10 8.47
N ASP A 166 1.65 -12.62 7.48
CA ASP A 166 3.08 -12.90 7.62
C ASP A 166 3.92 -11.75 7.05
N ASN A 167 5.21 -11.69 7.43
CA ASN A 167 6.14 -10.64 6.97
C ASN A 167 6.47 -10.75 5.46
N TYR A 168 5.81 -11.65 4.71
CA TYR A 168 6.20 -12.04 3.36
C TYR A 168 5.15 -11.70 2.29
N ASN A 169 4.14 -10.89 2.60
CA ASN A 169 3.14 -10.39 1.64
C ASN A 169 2.36 -11.49 0.89
N TYR A 170 2.26 -12.71 1.45
CA TYR A 170 1.39 -13.73 0.88
C TYR A 170 -0.07 -13.31 1.11
N LYS A 171 -0.86 -13.18 0.04
CA LYS A 171 -2.27 -12.80 0.16
C LYS A 171 -3.01 -13.85 1.00
N ASP A 172 -3.45 -13.42 2.17
CA ASP A 172 -4.02 -14.19 3.26
C ASP A 172 -5.13 -15.17 2.82
N GLU A 173 -4.79 -16.43 2.57
CA GLU A 173 -5.74 -17.56 2.45
C GLU A 173 -5.86 -18.35 3.77
N VAL A 174 -4.99 -18.10 4.75
CA VAL A 174 -4.90 -18.83 6.01
C VAL A 174 -4.72 -17.91 7.21
N ILE A 175 -4.99 -18.46 8.38
CA ILE A 175 -4.73 -17.88 9.69
C ILE A 175 -3.57 -18.68 10.29
N HIS A 176 -2.49 -17.99 10.60
CA HIS A 176 -1.37 -18.53 11.34
C HIS A 176 -1.73 -18.58 12.82
N VAL A 177 -1.43 -19.71 13.45
CA VAL A 177 -1.61 -19.90 14.89
C VAL A 177 -0.32 -20.38 15.53
N LYS A 178 -0.11 -19.98 16.78
CA LYS A 178 1.03 -20.42 17.57
C LYS A 178 0.58 -20.93 18.93
N LEU A 179 1.13 -22.07 19.34
CA LEU A 179 0.87 -22.67 20.64
C LEU A 179 2.17 -23.26 21.19
N ASN A 180 2.56 -22.89 22.40
CA ASN A 180 3.78 -23.37 23.06
C ASN A 180 5.05 -23.22 22.20
N GLY A 181 5.14 -22.12 21.46
CA GLY A 181 6.28 -21.82 20.58
C GLY A 181 6.28 -22.57 19.23
N LYS A 182 5.25 -23.37 18.93
CA LYS A 182 5.10 -24.09 17.66
C LYS A 182 3.99 -23.48 16.80
N PHE A 183 4.15 -23.57 15.49
CA PHE A 183 3.30 -22.93 14.50
C PHE A 183 2.37 -23.93 13.81
N GLY A 184 1.16 -23.48 13.48
CA GLY A 184 0.15 -24.21 12.73
C GLY A 184 -0.62 -23.29 11.79
N LEU A 185 -1.49 -23.89 10.96
CA LEU A 185 -2.27 -23.20 9.93
C LEU A 185 -3.74 -23.60 10.03
N ILE A 186 -4.61 -22.61 9.93
CA ILE A 186 -6.07 -22.79 9.89
C ILE A 186 -6.60 -22.03 8.66
N ASP A 187 -7.55 -22.59 7.93
CA ASP A 187 -8.18 -21.85 6.84
C ASP A 187 -9.23 -20.84 7.34
N LYS A 188 -9.77 -20.01 6.44
CA LYS A 188 -10.80 -19.02 6.78
C LYS A 188 -12.15 -19.61 7.20
N THR A 189 -12.35 -20.92 7.04
CA THR A 189 -13.55 -21.62 7.52
C THR A 189 -13.39 -22.11 8.96
N GLY A 190 -12.15 -22.15 9.47
CA GLY A 190 -11.80 -22.64 10.80
C GLY A 190 -11.32 -24.08 10.79
N LYS A 191 -11.14 -24.68 9.60
CA LYS A 191 -10.56 -26.01 9.47
C LYS A 191 -9.06 -25.91 9.73
N VAL A 192 -8.58 -26.71 10.67
CA VAL A 192 -7.15 -26.87 10.91
C VAL A 192 -6.53 -27.58 9.72
N LEU A 193 -5.62 -26.91 9.04
CA LEU A 193 -4.82 -27.47 7.94
C LEU A 193 -3.55 -28.11 8.46
N ALA A 194 -2.97 -27.54 9.52
CA ALA A 194 -1.78 -28.02 10.19
C ALA A 194 -1.85 -27.68 11.68
N GLU A 195 -1.72 -28.70 12.54
CA GLU A 195 -1.68 -28.50 14.00
C GLU A 195 -0.40 -27.75 14.42
N PRO A 196 -0.43 -26.99 15.52
CA PRO A 196 0.71 -26.20 15.97
C PRO A 196 1.80 -27.05 16.62
N ILE A 197 2.51 -27.83 15.80
CA ILE A 197 3.63 -28.70 16.20
C ILE A 197 4.93 -28.36 15.45
N TYR A 198 4.86 -27.48 14.46
CA TYR A 198 5.95 -27.16 13.56
C TYR A 198 6.85 -26.05 14.10
N THR A 199 8.14 -26.08 13.79
CA THR A 199 9.06 -24.98 14.09
C THR A 199 8.80 -23.77 13.20
N MET A 200 8.23 -24.00 12.02
CA MET A 200 7.79 -22.97 11.09
C MET A 200 6.62 -23.48 10.25
N ALA A 201 5.65 -22.60 10.00
CA ALA A 201 4.57 -22.82 9.04
C ALA A 201 4.40 -21.55 8.20
N ARG A 202 4.72 -21.62 6.91
CA ARG A 202 4.55 -20.51 5.95
C ARG A 202 3.27 -20.71 5.14
N ALA A 203 2.61 -19.62 4.81
CA ALA A 203 1.41 -19.61 3.98
C ALA A 203 1.65 -20.17 2.57
N PHE A 204 0.57 -20.28 1.81
CA PHE A 204 0.57 -20.85 0.47
C PHE A 204 1.37 -19.99 -0.52
N SER A 205 2.39 -20.60 -1.12
CA SER A 205 3.05 -20.13 -2.35
C SER A 205 2.82 -21.17 -3.43
N GLU A 206 2.32 -20.76 -4.60
CA GLU A 206 1.99 -21.66 -5.71
C GLU A 206 1.12 -22.87 -5.31
N ASP A 207 0.10 -22.61 -4.50
CA ASP A 207 -0.86 -23.59 -3.97
C ASP A 207 -0.29 -24.60 -2.94
N LEU A 208 0.94 -24.39 -2.45
CA LEU A 208 1.56 -25.21 -1.42
C LEU A 208 1.99 -24.38 -0.21
N ALA A 209 1.63 -24.83 1.00
CA ALA A 209 2.11 -24.23 2.24
C ALA A 209 3.28 -25.06 2.80
N GLN A 210 4.30 -24.37 3.33
CA GLN A 210 5.51 -25.01 3.81
C GLN A 210 5.43 -25.25 5.32
N LEU A 211 5.70 -26.48 5.76
CA LEU A 211 5.75 -26.86 7.17
C LEU A 211 7.12 -27.43 7.48
N CYS A 212 7.75 -26.96 8.56
CA CYS A 212 9.08 -27.42 8.96
C CYS A 212 9.11 -27.98 10.38
N LEU A 213 9.89 -29.05 10.54
CA LEU A 213 10.34 -29.58 11.82
C LEU A 213 11.87 -29.43 11.84
N ASP A 214 12.33 -28.56 12.74
CA ASP A 214 13.72 -28.14 12.82
C ASP A 214 14.22 -27.63 11.46
N ASN A 215 15.19 -28.31 10.84
CA ASN A 215 15.77 -27.95 9.54
C ASN A 215 15.19 -28.75 8.36
N THR A 216 14.19 -29.59 8.60
CA THR A 216 13.52 -30.37 7.55
C THR A 216 12.13 -29.81 7.30
N CYS A 217 11.77 -29.69 6.03
CA CYS A 217 10.52 -29.12 5.59
C CYS A 217 9.79 -30.10 4.68
N GLY A 218 8.49 -29.84 4.53
CA GLY A 218 7.59 -30.49 3.60
C GLY A 218 6.49 -29.51 3.19
N PHE A 219 5.60 -29.94 2.30
CA PHE A 219 4.59 -29.10 1.71
C PHE A 219 3.22 -29.75 1.75
N ILE A 220 2.23 -28.98 2.17
CA ILE A 220 0.81 -29.37 2.17
C ILE A 220 0.04 -28.60 1.09
N ASP A 221 -1.00 -29.23 0.55
CA ASP A 221 -1.98 -28.58 -0.32
C ASP A 221 -3.01 -27.75 0.50
N LYS A 222 -3.91 -27.06 -0.20
CA LYS A 222 -5.00 -26.27 0.41
C LYS A 222 -5.99 -27.10 1.25
N THR A 223 -5.95 -28.43 1.14
CA THR A 223 -6.77 -29.33 1.95
C THR A 223 -6.09 -29.74 3.26
N GLY A 224 -4.81 -29.40 3.43
CA GLY A 224 -3.98 -29.81 4.57
C GLY A 224 -3.25 -31.15 4.37
N LYS A 225 -3.28 -31.71 3.16
CA LYS A 225 -2.61 -32.99 2.87
C LYS A 225 -1.20 -32.76 2.38
N PHE A 226 -0.24 -33.54 2.85
CA PHE A 226 1.13 -33.50 2.35
C PHE A 226 1.19 -33.91 0.88
N VAL A 227 1.70 -33.01 0.06
CA VAL A 227 2.13 -33.28 -1.32
C VAL A 227 3.58 -33.72 -1.32
N ILE A 228 4.41 -33.10 -0.46
CA ILE A 228 5.80 -33.49 -0.22
C ILE A 228 5.97 -33.72 1.29
N PRO A 229 6.26 -34.95 1.73
CA PRO A 229 6.52 -35.23 3.14
C PRO A 229 7.72 -34.46 3.68
N ILE A 230 7.70 -34.17 5.00
CA ILE A 230 8.84 -33.56 5.69
C ILE A 230 10.02 -34.52 5.62
N SER A 231 11.05 -34.16 4.86
CA SER A 231 12.13 -35.09 4.53
C SER A 231 13.49 -34.44 4.29
N ASN A 232 13.54 -33.19 3.83
CA ASN A 232 14.79 -32.49 3.53
C ASN A 232 14.67 -31.00 3.84
N ASN A 233 15.80 -30.29 3.78
CA ASN A 233 15.81 -28.84 3.81
C ASN A 233 15.39 -28.31 2.43
N TYR A 234 14.10 -28.02 2.29
CA TYR A 234 13.53 -27.38 1.12
C TYR A 234 13.34 -25.88 1.38
N ASP A 235 13.54 -25.08 0.34
CA ASP A 235 13.12 -23.68 0.32
C ASP A 235 11.72 -23.54 -0.30
N SER A 236 11.13 -22.35 -0.23
CA SER A 236 9.81 -22.07 -0.80
C SER A 236 9.76 -22.25 -2.33
N PHE A 237 8.60 -22.69 -2.84
CA PHE A 237 8.36 -22.80 -4.27
C PHE A 237 8.30 -21.44 -4.96
N HIS A 238 9.07 -21.31 -6.05
CA HIS A 238 9.09 -20.17 -6.96
C HIS A 238 9.31 -20.63 -8.41
N GLY A 239 8.44 -20.22 -9.31
CA GLY A 239 8.47 -20.65 -10.70
C GLY A 239 8.24 -22.16 -10.90
N GLY A 240 7.55 -22.84 -9.99
CA GLY A 240 7.30 -24.29 -10.04
C GLY A 240 8.42 -25.18 -9.50
N LEU A 241 9.50 -24.59 -8.96
CA LEU A 241 10.63 -25.29 -8.38
C LEU A 241 10.89 -24.83 -6.95
N ALA A 242 11.38 -25.73 -6.11
CA ALA A 242 11.88 -25.44 -4.77
C ALA A 242 13.35 -25.85 -4.68
N ALA A 243 14.17 -25.03 -4.04
CA ALA A 243 15.56 -25.41 -3.79
C ALA A 243 15.62 -26.53 -2.75
N ILE A 244 16.60 -27.42 -2.90
CA ILE A 244 16.92 -28.50 -1.96
C ILE A 244 18.42 -28.46 -1.68
N GLN A 245 18.80 -28.66 -0.42
CA GLN A 245 20.20 -28.85 -0.05
C GLN A 245 20.51 -30.31 0.29
N VAL A 246 21.49 -30.90 -0.39
CA VAL A 246 22.00 -32.26 -0.15
C VAL A 246 23.51 -32.20 -0.04
N ASN A 247 24.08 -32.67 1.08
CA ASN A 247 25.53 -32.68 1.33
C ASN A 247 26.21 -31.30 1.12
N GLY A 248 25.53 -30.22 1.53
CA GLY A 248 26.04 -28.85 1.39
C GLY A 248 25.98 -28.28 -0.03
N LYS A 249 25.40 -29.00 -0.99
CA LYS A 249 25.17 -28.53 -2.37
C LYS A 249 23.69 -28.30 -2.61
N ASN A 250 23.39 -27.29 -3.42
CA ASN A 250 22.03 -26.86 -3.71
C ASN A 250 21.61 -27.33 -5.11
N GLY A 251 20.39 -27.84 -5.20
CA GLY A 251 19.70 -28.24 -6.42
C GLY A 251 18.25 -27.80 -6.36
N PHE A 252 17.42 -28.27 -7.29
CA PHE A 252 16.01 -27.88 -7.35
C PHE A 252 15.10 -29.07 -7.66
N VAL A 253 13.96 -29.12 -6.98
CA VAL A 253 12.92 -30.14 -7.14
C VAL A 253 11.63 -29.53 -7.67
N ASP A 254 10.82 -30.34 -8.34
CA ASP A 254 9.44 -29.98 -8.67
C ASP A 254 8.47 -30.22 -7.50
N LYS A 255 7.17 -29.94 -7.73
CA LYS A 255 6.09 -30.13 -6.76
C LYS A 255 5.84 -31.60 -6.36
N THR A 256 6.54 -32.56 -6.96
CA THR A 256 6.51 -33.99 -6.60
C THR A 256 7.76 -34.42 -5.83
N ALA A 257 8.63 -33.46 -5.46
CA ALA A 257 9.96 -33.68 -4.90
C ALA A 257 10.94 -34.40 -5.84
N LYS A 258 10.64 -34.46 -7.14
CA LYS A 258 11.57 -35.00 -8.14
C LYS A 258 12.67 -33.97 -8.40
N ILE A 259 13.94 -34.40 -8.32
CA ILE A 259 15.09 -33.58 -8.66
C ILE A 259 15.04 -33.24 -10.16
N ILE A 260 14.87 -31.95 -10.45
CA ILE A 260 14.95 -31.40 -11.82
C ILE A 260 16.36 -30.88 -12.09
N ILE A 261 16.98 -30.26 -11.10
CA ILE A 261 18.33 -29.72 -11.16
C ILE A 261 19.15 -30.38 -10.05
N PRO A 262 20.19 -31.18 -10.39
CA PRO A 262 20.99 -31.89 -9.40
C PRO A 262 21.64 -30.95 -8.37
N PRO A 263 21.81 -31.39 -7.11
CA PRO A 263 22.47 -30.60 -6.07
C PRO A 263 23.98 -30.54 -6.30
N VAL A 264 24.42 -29.59 -7.13
CA VAL A 264 25.83 -29.40 -7.50
C VAL A 264 26.35 -27.98 -7.22
N TYR A 265 25.47 -27.05 -6.88
CA TYR A 265 25.80 -25.63 -6.71
C TYR A 265 26.17 -25.28 -5.27
N ASP A 266 27.17 -24.42 -5.10
CA ASP A 266 27.67 -23.94 -3.80
C ASP A 266 26.66 -23.00 -3.12
N SER A 267 25.98 -22.17 -3.92
CA SER A 267 24.99 -21.20 -3.46
C SER A 267 23.97 -20.95 -4.57
N TYR A 268 22.83 -20.39 -4.22
CA TYR A 268 21.81 -19.97 -5.17
C TYR A 268 21.09 -18.72 -4.67
N GLU A 269 20.46 -18.04 -5.60
CA GLU A 269 19.35 -17.13 -5.36
C GLU A 269 18.12 -17.75 -6.03
N GLY A 270 16.92 -17.51 -5.49
CA GLY A 270 15.68 -18.11 -5.99
C GLY A 270 15.39 -17.78 -7.47
N PHE A 271 14.53 -18.58 -8.11
CA PHE A 271 14.08 -18.30 -9.47
C PHE A 271 13.27 -16.99 -9.52
N THR A 272 13.72 -16.04 -10.33
CA THR A 272 12.95 -14.86 -10.71
C THR A 272 13.01 -14.69 -12.22
N GLU A 273 11.88 -14.32 -12.83
CA GLU A 273 11.79 -14.17 -14.29
C GLU A 273 12.33 -15.40 -15.06
N ASP A 274 11.98 -16.60 -14.60
CA ASP A 274 12.34 -17.93 -15.16
C ASP A 274 13.83 -18.35 -15.15
N ILE A 275 14.71 -17.59 -14.50
CA ILE A 275 16.12 -17.96 -14.33
C ILE A 275 16.56 -17.79 -12.87
N ALA A 276 17.57 -18.54 -12.46
CA ALA A 276 18.11 -18.52 -11.10
C ALA A 276 19.62 -18.23 -11.12
N PRO A 277 20.12 -17.26 -10.33
CA PRO A 277 21.54 -17.12 -10.03
C PRO A 277 22.02 -18.32 -9.23
N VAL A 278 23.11 -18.93 -9.66
CA VAL A 278 23.73 -20.05 -8.96
C VAL A 278 25.24 -19.90 -8.95
N LYS A 279 25.86 -20.32 -7.84
CA LYS A 279 27.31 -20.28 -7.67
C LYS A 279 27.90 -21.67 -7.87
N MET A 280 28.95 -21.75 -8.68
CA MET A 280 29.72 -22.98 -8.91
C MET A 280 31.20 -22.62 -9.08
N ASN A 281 32.08 -23.29 -8.35
CA ASN A 281 33.54 -23.06 -8.44
C ASN A 281 33.91 -21.58 -8.22
N ASP A 282 33.36 -20.99 -7.18
CA ASP A 282 33.57 -19.59 -6.80
C ASP A 282 33.07 -18.51 -7.76
N LYS A 283 32.36 -18.87 -8.82
CA LYS A 283 31.75 -17.93 -9.76
C LYS A 283 30.24 -18.10 -9.85
N TRP A 284 29.56 -16.98 -10.01
CA TRP A 284 28.12 -16.90 -10.26
C TRP A 284 27.84 -16.94 -11.76
N GLY A 285 26.85 -17.76 -12.11
CA GLY A 285 26.21 -17.82 -13.41
C GLY A 285 24.70 -17.92 -13.22
N PHE A 286 23.97 -18.15 -14.32
CA PHE A 286 22.51 -18.23 -14.27
C PHE A 286 22.03 -19.44 -15.05
N ILE A 287 21.06 -20.15 -14.46
CA ILE A 287 20.46 -21.35 -15.06
C ILE A 287 18.98 -21.14 -15.35
N ASP A 288 18.48 -21.82 -16.38
CA ASP A 288 17.05 -21.96 -16.62
C ASP A 288 16.42 -23.03 -15.70
N LYS A 289 15.10 -23.18 -15.78
CA LYS A 289 14.33 -24.19 -15.02
C LYS A 289 14.68 -25.65 -15.34
N LYS A 290 15.51 -25.90 -16.36
CA LYS A 290 16.05 -27.23 -16.70
C LYS A 290 17.50 -27.41 -16.22
N GLY A 291 18.06 -26.42 -15.54
CA GLY A 291 19.45 -26.42 -15.08
C GLY A 291 20.48 -26.07 -16.16
N LYS A 292 20.04 -25.64 -17.34
CA LYS A 292 20.96 -25.23 -18.41
C LYS A 292 21.49 -23.84 -18.10
N ALA A 293 22.81 -23.68 -18.15
CA ALA A 293 23.44 -22.36 -18.05
C ALA A 293 22.97 -21.45 -19.21
N VAL A 294 22.30 -20.36 -18.84
CA VAL A 294 21.89 -19.26 -19.72
C VAL A 294 22.98 -18.19 -19.75
N VAL A 295 23.60 -17.94 -18.58
CA VAL A 295 24.71 -17.01 -18.42
C VAL A 295 25.88 -17.77 -17.79
N PRO A 296 27.10 -17.70 -18.37
CA PRO A 296 28.27 -18.41 -17.86
C PRO A 296 28.64 -18.06 -16.42
N PHE A 297 29.30 -18.99 -15.73
CA PHE A 297 29.83 -18.81 -14.38
C PHE A 297 31.11 -17.97 -14.39
N ILE A 298 30.97 -16.65 -14.54
CA ILE A 298 32.10 -15.72 -14.69
C ILE A 298 32.09 -14.57 -13.69
N TYR A 299 30.97 -14.32 -13.01
CA TYR A 299 30.81 -13.20 -12.09
C TYR A 299 31.25 -13.56 -10.67
N ASP A 300 31.78 -12.60 -9.93
CA ASP A 300 32.17 -12.78 -8.53
C ASP A 300 30.97 -12.75 -7.59
N GLU A 301 29.94 -11.98 -7.94
CA GLU A 301 28.65 -11.89 -7.25
C GLU A 301 27.53 -11.66 -8.27
N ALA A 302 26.33 -12.17 -7.98
CA ALA A 302 25.12 -11.95 -8.76
C ALA A 302 23.91 -11.90 -7.82
N GLU A 303 22.94 -11.04 -8.12
CA GLU A 303 21.65 -10.97 -7.42
C GLU A 303 20.54 -11.64 -8.23
N TYR A 304 19.28 -11.53 -7.78
CA TYR A 304 18.11 -11.96 -8.53
C TYR A 304 17.72 -10.95 -9.63
N PHE A 305 17.05 -11.44 -10.67
CA PHE A 305 16.46 -10.58 -11.70
C PHE A 305 15.25 -9.83 -11.15
N LYS A 306 15.20 -8.52 -11.42
CA LYS A 306 14.04 -7.65 -11.15
C LYS A 306 13.86 -6.68 -12.31
N ASN A 307 12.68 -6.66 -12.91
CA ASN A 307 12.34 -5.81 -14.06
C ASN A 307 13.25 -6.02 -15.28
N GLY A 308 13.67 -7.27 -15.54
CA GLY A 308 14.48 -7.65 -16.70
C GLY A 308 15.99 -7.39 -16.59
N LEU A 309 16.45 -6.87 -15.45
CA LEU A 309 17.87 -6.62 -15.18
C LEU A 309 18.32 -7.33 -13.91
N CYS A 310 19.60 -7.69 -13.88
CA CYS A 310 20.27 -8.27 -12.73
C CYS A 310 21.58 -7.55 -12.46
N ARG A 311 21.83 -7.21 -11.19
CA ARG A 311 23.12 -6.70 -10.76
C ARG A 311 24.14 -7.83 -10.72
N VAL A 312 25.33 -7.57 -11.25
CA VAL A 312 26.46 -8.50 -11.23
C VAL A 312 27.74 -7.78 -10.85
N LYS A 313 28.69 -8.52 -10.27
CA LYS A 313 30.02 -8.04 -9.92
C LYS A 313 31.08 -8.79 -10.70
N SER A 314 32.04 -8.05 -11.24
CA SER A 314 33.25 -8.59 -11.87
C SER A 314 34.45 -7.83 -11.33
N GLY A 315 35.36 -8.54 -10.65
CA GLY A 315 36.37 -7.95 -9.79
C GLY A 315 35.74 -7.11 -8.68
N ASN A 316 36.17 -5.84 -8.57
CA ASN A 316 35.64 -4.89 -7.59
C ASN A 316 34.57 -3.95 -8.18
N LYS A 317 34.05 -4.27 -9.37
CA LYS A 317 33.12 -3.40 -10.10
C LYS A 317 31.78 -4.07 -10.32
N TYR A 318 30.72 -3.28 -10.26
CA TYR A 318 29.35 -3.69 -10.46
C TYR A 318 28.84 -3.22 -11.82
N GLY A 319 27.96 -4.01 -12.43
CA GLY A 319 27.23 -3.69 -13.66
C GLY A 319 25.87 -4.39 -13.65
N PHE A 320 25.18 -4.33 -14.79
CA PHE A 320 23.88 -4.98 -14.95
C PHE A 320 23.82 -5.75 -16.26
N ILE A 321 23.26 -6.95 -16.17
CA ILE A 321 22.99 -7.80 -17.33
C ILE A 321 21.49 -7.93 -17.57
N ASP A 322 21.11 -8.19 -18.82
CA ASP A 322 19.78 -8.68 -19.17
C ASP A 322 19.67 -10.20 -18.95
N ARG A 323 18.47 -10.76 -19.16
CA ARG A 323 18.18 -12.20 -19.03
C ARG A 323 18.97 -13.10 -20.00
N LYS A 324 19.60 -12.54 -21.03
CA LYS A 324 20.47 -13.28 -21.96
C LYS A 324 21.94 -13.23 -21.51
N GLY A 325 22.26 -12.53 -20.42
CA GLY A 325 23.63 -12.30 -19.96
C GLY A 325 24.32 -11.13 -20.66
N THR A 326 23.61 -10.36 -21.48
CA THR A 326 24.19 -9.19 -22.16
C THR A 326 24.39 -8.08 -21.13
N LEU A 327 25.61 -7.54 -21.02
CA LEU A 327 25.87 -6.35 -20.21
C LEU A 327 25.12 -5.14 -20.78
N VAL A 328 24.05 -4.72 -20.09
CA VAL A 328 23.28 -3.50 -20.40
C VAL A 328 23.95 -2.29 -19.75
N ILE A 329 24.48 -2.47 -18.55
CA ILE A 329 25.28 -1.48 -17.84
C ILE A 329 26.66 -2.12 -17.58
N PRO A 330 27.76 -1.55 -18.09
CA PRO A 330 29.07 -2.17 -17.98
C PRO A 330 29.52 -2.28 -16.51
N ALA A 331 30.30 -3.32 -16.19
CA ALA A 331 30.82 -3.54 -14.84
C ALA A 331 31.99 -2.60 -14.52
N ILE A 332 31.70 -1.30 -14.36
CA ILE A 332 32.70 -0.24 -14.09
C ILE A 332 32.38 0.57 -12.83
N TYR A 333 31.26 0.30 -12.18
CA TYR A 333 30.75 1.07 -11.03
C TYR A 333 31.26 0.51 -9.70
N GLU A 334 31.50 1.34 -8.69
CA GLU A 334 31.87 0.90 -7.33
C GLU A 334 30.67 0.96 -6.37
N GLN A 335 30.69 0.16 -5.31
CA GLN A 335 29.61 0.10 -4.30
C GLN A 335 29.68 1.25 -3.27
N THR A 336 28.54 1.55 -2.62
CA THR A 336 28.44 2.24 -1.33
C THR A 336 27.77 1.40 -0.22
N PRO A 337 27.96 1.77 1.06
CA PRO A 337 27.65 0.94 2.23
C PRO A 337 26.17 0.81 2.65
N SER A 338 25.24 1.52 2.01
CA SER A 338 23.82 1.46 2.40
C SER A 338 23.07 0.44 1.56
N ALA A 339 23.25 -0.83 1.90
CA ALA A 339 22.59 -1.97 1.26
C ALA A 339 21.09 -2.12 1.63
N SER A 340 20.34 -1.03 1.83
CA SER A 340 18.98 -1.14 2.41
C SER A 340 17.96 -0.09 2.01
N ILE A 341 18.06 0.53 0.83
CA ILE A 341 16.92 1.32 0.30
C ILE A 341 16.58 0.80 -1.08
N ASP A 342 15.80 -0.28 -1.06
CA ASP A 342 14.81 -0.68 -2.06
C ASP A 342 15.22 -0.59 -3.54
N GLY A 343 15.72 -1.73 -4.03
CA GLY A 343 15.66 -2.13 -5.43
C GLY A 343 16.49 -1.27 -6.39
N PHE A 344 17.57 -1.86 -6.92
CA PHE A 344 18.31 -1.28 -8.04
C PHE A 344 17.40 -0.89 -9.22
N PHE A 345 16.18 -1.38 -9.35
CA PHE A 345 15.19 -0.75 -10.22
C PHE A 345 13.82 -0.73 -9.55
N GLU A 346 13.41 0.43 -9.03
CA GLU A 346 12.00 0.73 -8.73
C GLU A 346 11.43 1.65 -9.81
N ASN A 347 10.24 1.32 -10.32
CA ASN A 347 9.55 2.09 -11.36
C ASN A 347 10.35 2.34 -12.66
N GLY A 348 11.38 1.52 -12.93
CA GLY A 348 12.19 1.58 -14.16
C GLY A 348 13.49 2.41 -14.08
N TYR A 349 13.92 2.84 -12.88
CA TYR A 349 15.11 3.66 -12.66
C TYR A 349 16.03 3.07 -11.57
N SER A 350 17.35 3.21 -11.71
CA SER A 350 18.36 2.81 -10.71
C SER A 350 19.14 4.00 -10.19
N THR A 351 19.32 4.10 -8.88
CA THR A 351 20.41 4.89 -8.30
C THR A 351 21.72 4.11 -8.51
N ILE A 352 22.72 4.73 -9.14
CA ILE A 352 24.03 4.09 -9.38
C ILE A 352 25.13 5.13 -9.17
N MET A 353 26.16 4.80 -8.39
CA MET A 353 27.35 5.63 -8.23
C MET A 353 28.43 5.34 -9.26
N LEU A 354 29.00 6.38 -9.88
CA LEU A 354 30.36 6.32 -10.46
C LEU A 354 31.36 6.91 -9.47
N LYS A 355 31.96 6.08 -8.62
CA LYS A 355 33.15 6.49 -7.88
C LYS A 355 34.38 6.05 -8.67
N PHE A 356 34.75 6.77 -9.75
CA PHE A 356 36.16 6.81 -10.20
C PHE A 356 36.53 7.87 -11.26
N ILE A 357 35.68 8.85 -11.56
CA ILE A 357 36.14 10.03 -12.32
C ILE A 357 35.78 11.28 -11.51
N GLN A 358 36.56 11.52 -10.45
CA GLN A 358 36.65 12.78 -9.70
C GLN A 358 35.32 13.55 -9.47
N ASN A 359 34.58 13.18 -8.40
CA ASN A 359 33.67 14.03 -7.61
C ASN A 359 32.14 13.83 -7.69
N GLY A 360 31.60 12.61 -7.55
CA GLY A 360 30.27 12.44 -6.90
C GLY A 360 29.33 11.34 -7.40
N TRP A 361 28.21 11.19 -6.68
CA TRP A 361 27.04 10.37 -7.01
C TRP A 361 26.31 10.92 -8.23
N GLY A 362 25.68 10.01 -8.95
CA GLY A 362 24.79 10.29 -10.07
C GLY A 362 23.66 9.25 -10.09
N VAL A 363 22.89 9.25 -11.16
CA VAL A 363 21.77 8.33 -11.36
C VAL A 363 21.73 7.99 -12.82
N ILE A 364 21.44 6.75 -13.16
CA ILE A 364 21.28 6.32 -14.55
C ILE A 364 19.94 5.61 -14.74
N ASP A 365 19.44 5.61 -15.98
CA ASP A 365 18.30 4.78 -16.31
C ASP A 365 18.72 3.33 -16.66
N LYS A 366 17.73 2.50 -16.94
CA LYS A 366 17.90 1.09 -17.34
C LYS A 366 18.67 0.87 -18.65
N ARG A 367 19.01 1.93 -19.38
CA ARG A 367 19.77 1.91 -20.64
C ARG A 367 21.15 2.53 -20.48
N ASN A 368 21.58 2.79 -19.24
CA ASN A 368 22.84 3.46 -18.92
C ASN A 368 22.89 4.95 -19.33
N ASN A 369 21.74 5.61 -19.53
CA ASN A 369 21.74 7.06 -19.74
C ASN A 369 21.92 7.76 -18.39
N VAL A 370 22.83 8.73 -18.33
CA VAL A 370 23.04 9.55 -17.14
C VAL A 370 21.83 10.47 -16.94
N ILE A 371 21.05 10.21 -15.90
CA ILE A 371 19.89 11.00 -15.49
C ILE A 371 20.36 12.15 -14.58
N PHE A 372 21.25 11.86 -13.65
CA PHE A 372 21.89 12.85 -12.80
C PHE A 372 23.42 12.72 -12.95
N PRO A 373 24.13 13.82 -13.28
CA PRO A 373 25.58 13.76 -13.47
C PRO A 373 26.27 13.38 -12.16
N PHE A 374 27.43 12.76 -12.30
CA PHE A 374 28.23 12.24 -11.17
C PHE A 374 28.99 13.36 -10.46
N LYS A 375 28.25 14.29 -9.86
CA LYS A 375 28.78 15.51 -9.20
C LYS A 375 28.36 15.68 -7.74
N TYR A 376 27.50 14.80 -7.21
CA TYR A 376 26.86 14.98 -5.90
C TYR A 376 27.60 14.25 -4.77
N ALA A 377 27.55 14.72 -3.52
CA ALA A 377 28.20 14.03 -2.40
C ALA A 377 27.46 12.77 -1.96
N ARG A 378 26.12 12.76 -2.06
CA ARG A 378 25.20 11.63 -1.82
C ARG A 378 23.89 11.80 -2.61
N VAL A 379 23.19 10.70 -2.89
CA VAL A 379 21.83 10.66 -3.44
C VAL A 379 20.99 9.69 -2.60
N TYR A 380 19.87 10.12 -2.02
CA TYR A 380 19.18 9.34 -0.99
C TYR A 380 17.85 8.69 -1.43
N TYR A 381 17.15 9.22 -2.43
CA TYR A 381 15.85 8.68 -2.81
C TYR A 381 15.44 9.10 -4.22
N ILE A 382 14.79 8.22 -5.00
CA ILE A 382 14.15 8.59 -6.26
C ILE A 382 12.70 8.15 -6.23
N ASN A 383 11.76 9.10 -6.11
CA ASN A 383 10.34 8.79 -6.24
C ASN A 383 9.77 9.35 -7.55
N LYS A 384 8.77 8.66 -8.12
CA LYS A 384 8.03 9.13 -9.28
C LYS A 384 6.63 9.55 -8.86
N ILE A 385 6.39 10.87 -8.84
CA ILE A 385 5.07 11.43 -8.56
C ILE A 385 4.58 12.13 -9.83
N ASN A 386 3.55 11.58 -10.48
CA ASN A 386 2.92 12.15 -11.69
C ASN A 386 3.89 12.63 -12.78
N GLY A 387 4.99 11.90 -12.98
CA GLY A 387 5.98 12.20 -14.01
C GLY A 387 7.12 13.13 -13.57
N PHE A 388 7.15 13.55 -12.30
CA PHE A 388 8.32 14.14 -11.68
C PHE A 388 9.21 13.06 -11.06
N HIS A 389 10.51 13.25 -11.19
CA HIS A 389 11.51 12.49 -10.44
C HIS A 389 12.01 13.38 -9.29
N LEU A 390 11.64 13.01 -8.07
CA LEU A 390 12.14 13.63 -6.85
C LEU A 390 13.49 12.98 -6.52
N THR A 391 14.56 13.74 -6.42
CA THR A 391 15.86 13.20 -5.99
C THR A 391 16.51 14.08 -4.97
N THR A 392 16.83 13.53 -3.80
CA THR A 392 17.57 14.26 -2.79
C THR A 392 19.07 14.06 -2.94
N ALA A 393 19.84 15.15 -3.08
CA ALA A 393 21.28 15.08 -3.27
C ALA A 393 22.03 16.21 -2.54
N THR A 394 23.05 15.86 -1.77
CA THR A 394 23.87 16.82 -1.02
C THR A 394 25.06 17.29 -1.86
N THR A 395 25.42 18.57 -1.79
CA THR A 395 26.63 19.11 -2.45
C THR A 395 27.93 18.71 -1.72
N PRO A 396 29.10 18.77 -2.39
CA PRO A 396 30.40 18.36 -1.83
C PRO A 396 30.89 19.13 -0.58
N ASP A 397 30.27 20.26 -0.25
CA ASP A 397 30.63 21.13 0.88
C ASP A 397 30.12 20.63 2.25
N GLY A 398 29.38 19.52 2.30
CA GLY A 398 29.30 18.67 3.49
C GLY A 398 28.60 19.25 4.73
N GLY A 399 27.89 20.36 4.62
CA GLY A 399 27.03 20.85 5.70
C GLY A 399 25.83 19.93 5.88
N TYR A 400 25.63 19.37 7.07
CA TYR A 400 24.32 18.86 7.48
C TYR A 400 23.39 20.06 7.62
N HIS A 401 22.76 20.44 6.52
CA HIS A 401 21.72 21.46 6.52
C HIS A 401 20.38 20.75 6.49
N TRP A 402 19.67 20.77 7.62
CA TRP A 402 18.25 20.44 7.69
C TRP A 402 17.41 21.57 7.06
N ASN A 403 17.78 21.99 5.85
CA ASN A 403 17.09 22.98 5.07
C ASN A 403 16.76 22.32 3.72
N ASN A 404 15.51 22.42 3.29
CA ASN A 404 14.88 21.85 2.08
C ASN A 404 15.57 22.14 0.72
N LYS A 405 16.87 22.48 0.68
CA LYS A 405 17.64 22.68 -0.55
C LYS A 405 18.08 21.38 -1.22
N ASP A 406 18.03 20.26 -0.50
CA ASP A 406 18.51 18.98 -1.02
C ASP A 406 17.56 18.34 -2.04
N GLU A 407 16.39 18.91 -2.35
CA GLU A 407 15.41 18.31 -3.27
C GLU A 407 15.61 18.78 -4.72
N ILE A 408 16.23 17.94 -5.55
CA ILE A 408 16.36 18.20 -6.99
C ILE A 408 15.19 17.56 -7.73
N TYR A 409 14.37 18.40 -8.35
CA TYR A 409 13.21 17.99 -9.12
C TYR A 409 13.54 17.96 -10.62
N ARG A 410 13.17 16.87 -11.29
CA ARG A 410 13.17 16.74 -12.75
C ARG A 410 11.74 16.60 -13.28
N ASN A 411 11.33 17.43 -14.24
CA ASN A 411 10.02 17.31 -14.89
C ASN A 411 9.95 16.08 -15.83
N VAL A 412 8.77 15.85 -16.43
CA VAL A 412 8.53 14.75 -17.40
C VAL A 412 9.46 14.73 -18.62
N ASN A 413 10.11 15.85 -18.93
CA ASN A 413 11.01 16.01 -20.07
C ASN A 413 12.50 15.99 -19.67
N GLY A 414 12.81 15.76 -18.38
CA GLY A 414 14.20 15.70 -17.90
C GLY A 414 14.85 17.07 -17.67
N LYS A 415 14.08 18.15 -17.52
CA LYS A 415 14.60 19.48 -17.14
C LYS A 415 14.73 19.61 -15.61
N PHE A 416 15.88 20.10 -15.14
CA PHE A 416 16.09 20.46 -13.74
C PHE A 416 15.26 21.70 -13.38
N ILE A 417 14.53 21.60 -12.27
CA ILE A 417 13.62 22.67 -11.83
C ILE A 417 14.31 23.55 -10.79
N LEU A 418 15.00 22.95 -9.80
CA LEU A 418 15.56 23.72 -8.67
C LEU A 418 16.79 24.58 -9.04
N GLU A 419 17.47 24.33 -10.16
CA GLU A 419 18.63 25.16 -10.58
C GLU A 419 18.27 26.64 -10.82
N ASN A 420 16.98 26.97 -10.93
CA ASN A 420 16.50 28.30 -11.30
C ASN A 420 15.64 29.01 -10.24
N TYR A 421 15.41 28.38 -9.08
CA TYR A 421 14.49 28.86 -8.04
C TYR A 421 15.14 28.79 -6.66
N ASP A 422 14.80 29.75 -5.80
CA ASP A 422 15.36 29.85 -4.44
C ASP A 422 14.75 28.80 -3.49
N ASN A 423 13.52 28.38 -3.77
CA ASN A 423 12.77 27.38 -3.02
C ASN A 423 11.63 26.80 -3.87
N ILE A 424 11.13 25.62 -3.52
CA ILE A 424 9.98 24.98 -4.16
C ILE A 424 9.09 24.36 -3.08
N GLY A 425 7.78 24.37 -3.31
CA GLY A 425 6.80 23.73 -2.46
C GLY A 425 6.58 22.26 -2.80
N SER A 426 5.69 21.61 -2.05
CA SER A 426 5.31 20.23 -2.35
C SER A 426 4.59 20.13 -3.69
N ILE A 427 4.84 19.04 -4.41
CA ILE A 427 4.15 18.74 -5.66
C ILE A 427 2.76 18.19 -5.35
N ASP A 428 1.72 18.79 -5.94
CA ASP A 428 0.37 18.25 -5.92
C ASP A 428 0.36 16.85 -6.59
N PRO A 429 0.01 15.77 -5.88
CA PRO A 429 0.05 14.40 -6.38
C PRO A 429 -1.10 14.07 -7.34
N ILE A 430 -1.95 15.02 -7.70
CA ILE A 430 -3.01 14.89 -8.71
C ILE A 430 -2.64 15.68 -9.96
N THR A 431 -2.23 16.93 -9.80
CA THR A 431 -1.96 17.82 -10.95
C THR A 431 -0.51 17.91 -11.35
N GLY A 432 0.41 17.64 -10.44
CA GLY A 432 1.84 17.89 -10.62
C GLY A 432 2.23 19.37 -10.53
N SER A 433 1.31 20.25 -10.10
CA SER A 433 1.64 21.66 -9.87
C SER A 433 2.43 21.83 -8.56
N SER A 434 3.30 22.84 -8.51
CA SER A 434 4.04 23.20 -7.29
C SER A 434 4.28 24.71 -7.20
N LEU A 435 4.38 25.20 -5.97
CA LEU A 435 4.84 26.55 -5.68
C LEU A 435 6.33 26.67 -5.95
N VAL A 436 6.75 27.77 -6.57
CA VAL A 436 8.18 28.07 -6.80
C VAL A 436 8.49 29.47 -6.31
N CYS A 437 9.62 29.63 -5.64
CA CYS A 437 10.08 30.91 -5.09
C CYS A 437 11.23 31.45 -5.94
N LYS A 438 11.15 32.74 -6.28
CA LYS A 438 12.25 33.47 -6.91
C LYS A 438 12.25 34.91 -6.41
N ASN A 439 13.41 35.38 -5.95
CA ASN A 439 13.60 36.71 -5.37
C ASN A 439 12.56 36.97 -4.26
N GLU A 440 12.41 36.01 -3.34
CA GLU A 440 11.48 36.05 -2.19
C GLU A 440 9.98 36.09 -2.54
N LYS A 441 9.63 36.01 -3.83
CA LYS A 441 8.24 35.97 -4.29
C LYS A 441 7.88 34.60 -4.81
N TRP A 442 6.66 34.18 -4.50
CA TRP A 442 6.13 32.88 -4.85
C TRP A 442 5.23 32.97 -6.09
N GLY A 443 5.40 32.00 -6.97
CA GLY A 443 4.58 31.75 -8.16
C GLY A 443 4.13 30.29 -8.21
N LEU A 444 3.27 29.97 -9.17
CA LEU A 444 2.78 28.61 -9.38
C LEU A 444 3.34 28.07 -10.70
N MET A 445 3.88 26.86 -10.63
CA MET A 445 4.42 26.11 -11.75
C MET A 445 3.56 24.87 -12.01
N ASN A 446 3.39 24.51 -13.28
CA ASN A 446 2.66 23.29 -13.69
C ASN A 446 3.57 22.05 -13.79
N LYS A 447 2.98 20.89 -14.14
CA LYS A 447 3.69 19.61 -14.23
C LYS A 447 4.84 19.51 -15.24
N ILE A 448 4.87 20.42 -16.22
CA ILE A 448 5.92 20.48 -17.25
C ILE A 448 6.96 21.56 -16.96
N GLY A 449 6.82 22.30 -15.86
CA GLY A 449 7.79 23.30 -15.42
C GLY A 449 7.51 24.73 -15.88
N ASP A 450 6.34 24.99 -16.47
CA ASP A 450 5.97 26.35 -16.88
C ASP A 450 5.34 27.12 -15.73
N ILE A 451 5.67 28.41 -15.64
CA ILE A 451 5.06 29.33 -14.68
C ILE A 451 3.65 29.69 -15.16
N VAL A 452 2.64 29.18 -14.46
CA VAL A 452 1.22 29.46 -14.71
C VAL A 452 0.70 30.62 -13.86
N VAL A 453 1.38 30.92 -12.74
CA VAL A 453 1.17 32.18 -12.01
C VAL A 453 2.51 32.82 -11.71
N GLN A 454 2.69 34.06 -12.16
CA GLN A 454 3.91 34.83 -11.97
C GLN A 454 4.23 35.09 -10.50
N PHE A 455 5.51 35.29 -10.20
CA PHE A 455 6.05 35.52 -8.84
C PHE A 455 5.50 36.82 -8.25
N LYS A 456 4.45 36.71 -7.44
CA LYS A 456 3.78 37.88 -6.83
C LYS A 456 3.36 37.66 -5.38
N PHE A 457 3.27 36.41 -4.95
CA PHE A 457 2.81 36.08 -3.62
C PHE A 457 3.95 36.22 -2.61
N ASP A 458 3.60 36.64 -1.41
CA ASP A 458 4.53 36.68 -0.28
C ASP A 458 4.76 35.26 0.24
N SER A 459 5.80 35.08 1.06
CA SER A 459 6.10 33.79 1.68
C SER A 459 4.86 33.21 2.38
N PRO A 460 4.54 31.92 2.16
CA PRO A 460 3.46 31.25 2.86
C PRO A 460 3.79 30.96 4.34
N ASN A 461 4.97 31.37 4.84
CA ASN A 461 5.36 31.18 6.24
C ASN A 461 4.38 31.85 7.20
N SER A 462 3.67 31.01 7.96
CA SER A 462 3.21 31.31 9.32
C SER A 462 3.98 30.42 10.29
N THR A 463 4.24 30.87 11.50
CA THR A 463 5.21 30.31 12.46
C THR A 463 4.86 28.94 13.08
N SER A 464 4.01 28.13 12.45
CA SER A 464 3.54 26.84 13.00
C SER A 464 3.57 25.71 11.96
N SER A 465 4.37 24.68 12.25
CA SER A 465 4.59 23.48 11.42
C SER A 465 3.39 22.52 11.30
N GLU A 466 2.27 22.79 11.97
CA GLU A 466 1.09 21.91 12.01
C GLU A 466 0.16 22.04 10.78
N ASP A 467 0.48 22.95 9.86
CA ASP A 467 -0.50 23.53 8.94
C ASP A 467 -0.20 23.29 7.45
N GLY A 468 0.75 22.39 7.15
CA GLY A 468 1.02 21.90 5.79
C GLY A 468 1.50 23.00 4.83
N ASP A 469 2.39 23.87 5.30
CA ASP A 469 2.89 24.99 4.50
C ASP A 469 3.52 24.46 3.20
N TYR A 470 3.20 25.10 2.08
CA TYR A 470 3.56 24.70 0.71
C TYR A 470 2.81 23.50 0.10
N THR A 471 1.73 23.00 0.71
CA THR A 471 0.96 21.86 0.18
C THR A 471 -0.46 22.25 -0.27
N PHE A 472 -0.97 21.54 -1.28
CA PHE A 472 -2.40 21.60 -1.61
C PHE A 472 -3.19 20.70 -0.67
N ILE A 473 -4.12 21.28 0.08
CA ILE A 473 -5.03 20.55 0.96
C ILE A 473 -6.40 20.55 0.29
N ASN A 474 -6.88 19.36 -0.09
CA ASN A 474 -8.14 19.20 -0.83
C ASN A 474 -8.24 20.04 -2.13
N GLY A 475 -7.11 20.23 -2.84
CA GLY A 475 -7.06 20.98 -4.09
C GLY A 475 -6.98 22.50 -3.94
N LEU A 476 -6.89 23.01 -2.71
CA LEU A 476 -6.70 24.44 -2.40
C LEU A 476 -5.35 24.68 -1.74
N LEU A 477 -4.77 25.85 -2.01
CA LEU A 477 -3.49 26.30 -1.50
C LEU A 477 -3.65 27.67 -0.86
N LYS A 478 -3.27 27.79 0.42
CA LYS A 478 -3.24 29.07 1.15
C LYS A 478 -2.00 29.88 0.75
N LEU A 479 -2.18 31.15 0.41
CA LEU A 479 -1.11 32.08 0.07
C LEU A 479 -1.40 33.48 0.62
N ARG A 480 -0.39 34.33 0.61
CA ARG A 480 -0.50 35.74 1.00
C ARG A 480 -0.16 36.66 -0.16
N LEU A 481 -0.94 37.72 -0.33
CA LEU A 481 -0.71 38.80 -1.29
C LEU A 481 -0.95 40.13 -0.57
N ASN A 482 0.04 41.02 -0.57
CA ASN A 482 -0.06 42.34 0.08
C ASN A 482 -0.51 42.25 1.54
N ASN A 483 0.08 41.32 2.30
CA ASN A 483 -0.26 41.03 3.71
C ASN A 483 -1.68 40.51 3.97
N LYS A 484 -2.46 40.17 2.94
CA LYS A 484 -3.76 39.51 3.09
C LYS A 484 -3.71 38.07 2.59
N TRP A 485 -4.40 37.20 3.31
CA TRP A 485 -4.48 35.77 3.01
C TRP A 485 -5.67 35.43 2.14
N GLY A 486 -5.49 34.44 1.25
CA GLY A 486 -6.51 33.89 0.37
C GLY A 486 -6.15 32.47 -0.09
N TYR A 487 -7.03 31.86 -0.90
CA TYR A 487 -6.82 30.52 -1.44
C TYR A 487 -6.87 30.48 -2.96
N LEU A 488 -5.90 29.76 -3.53
CA LEU A 488 -5.88 29.41 -4.94
C LEU A 488 -6.20 27.93 -5.13
N ASN A 489 -6.75 27.56 -6.29
CA ASN A 489 -6.70 26.18 -6.73
C ASN A 489 -5.37 25.85 -7.42
N ASN A 490 -5.21 24.58 -7.79
CA ASN A 490 -4.06 24.04 -8.53
C ASN A 490 -3.83 24.59 -9.95
N LEU A 491 -4.76 25.39 -10.48
CA LEU A 491 -4.62 26.16 -11.72
C LEU A 491 -4.21 27.61 -11.48
N GLY A 492 -4.03 28.01 -10.21
CA GLY A 492 -3.69 29.38 -9.85
C GLY A 492 -4.88 30.34 -9.86
N LYS A 493 -6.10 29.82 -10.01
CA LYS A 493 -7.32 30.63 -9.92
C LYS A 493 -7.63 30.89 -8.46
N GLU A 494 -7.91 32.15 -8.15
CA GLU A 494 -8.43 32.57 -6.86
C GLU A 494 -9.82 31.94 -6.62
N ILE A 495 -9.94 31.18 -5.54
CA ILE A 495 -11.19 30.57 -5.10
C ILE A 495 -11.75 31.34 -3.91
N ILE A 496 -10.88 31.78 -3.00
CA ILE A 496 -11.23 32.59 -1.84
C ILE A 496 -10.32 33.83 -1.86
N PRO A 497 -10.88 35.04 -1.80
CA PRO A 497 -10.15 36.29 -2.04
C PRO A 497 -9.09 36.60 -0.99
N PHE A 498 -8.04 37.30 -1.43
CA PHE A 498 -6.96 37.79 -0.56
C PHE A 498 -7.41 39.00 0.27
N MET A 499 -8.26 38.77 1.26
CA MET A 499 -8.81 39.83 2.13
C MET A 499 -8.66 39.56 3.62
N TYR A 500 -8.29 38.34 4.01
CA TYR A 500 -8.24 37.90 5.40
C TYR A 500 -6.91 38.27 6.07
N ASP A 501 -6.98 38.60 7.35
CA ASP A 501 -5.81 38.88 8.21
C ASP A 501 -5.10 37.58 8.62
N TYR A 502 -5.83 36.46 8.66
CA TYR A 502 -5.33 35.10 8.93
C TYR A 502 -6.26 34.07 8.27
N ILE A 503 -5.71 32.92 7.84
CA ILE A 503 -6.46 31.73 7.41
C ILE A 503 -5.76 30.45 7.91
N SER A 504 -6.52 29.43 8.32
CA SER A 504 -6.00 28.10 8.67
C SER A 504 -6.04 27.13 7.48
N ALA A 505 -5.38 25.97 7.55
CA ALA A 505 -5.70 24.89 6.61
C ALA A 505 -7.18 24.43 6.71
N PHE A 506 -7.72 23.87 5.62
CA PHE A 506 -9.04 23.23 5.63
C PHE A 506 -8.99 21.90 6.42
N LYS A 507 -9.78 21.81 7.49
CA LYS A 507 -9.98 20.60 8.30
C LYS A 507 -11.47 20.27 8.34
N SER A 508 -11.83 19.02 8.05
CA SER A 508 -13.24 18.56 8.05
C SER A 508 -14.20 19.43 7.22
N GLY A 509 -13.71 20.02 6.12
CA GLY A 509 -14.53 20.82 5.19
C GLY A 509 -14.58 22.33 5.46
N VAL A 510 -14.04 22.81 6.59
CA VAL A 510 -14.01 24.24 6.94
C VAL A 510 -12.59 24.76 7.20
N ALA A 511 -12.40 26.07 7.09
CA ALA A 511 -11.19 26.76 7.51
C ALA A 511 -11.52 27.94 8.42
N LEU A 512 -10.72 28.16 9.46
CA LEU A 512 -10.78 29.34 10.31
C LEU A 512 -10.15 30.52 9.58
N VAL A 513 -10.80 31.67 9.57
CA VAL A 513 -10.31 32.90 8.97
C VAL A 513 -10.50 34.09 9.89
N GLU A 514 -9.58 35.05 9.85
CA GLU A 514 -9.70 36.32 10.55
C GLU A 514 -9.97 37.43 9.55
N LEU A 515 -10.98 38.24 9.81
CA LEU A 515 -11.26 39.45 9.05
C LEU A 515 -11.62 40.56 10.03
N ASN A 516 -10.89 41.67 10.01
CA ASN A 516 -11.14 42.83 10.88
C ASN A 516 -11.13 42.45 12.37
N LYS A 517 -10.13 41.65 12.81
CA LYS A 517 -9.97 41.16 14.20
C LYS A 517 -11.09 40.24 14.71
N THR A 518 -11.91 39.71 13.82
CA THR A 518 -12.97 38.74 14.17
C THR A 518 -12.71 37.45 13.43
N TYR A 519 -12.86 36.32 14.13
CA TYR A 519 -12.69 35.00 13.56
C TYR A 519 -14.02 34.44 13.04
N TYR A 520 -13.97 33.84 11.85
CA TYR A 520 -15.07 33.17 11.17
C TYR A 520 -14.61 31.81 10.69
N PHE A 521 -15.53 30.89 10.43
CA PHE A 521 -15.23 29.71 9.65
C PHE A 521 -15.82 29.87 8.26
N ILE A 522 -15.11 29.38 7.25
CA ILE A 522 -15.57 29.38 5.86
C ILE A 522 -15.50 27.98 5.26
N ASP A 523 -16.37 27.71 4.30
CA ASP A 523 -16.29 26.51 3.46
C ASP A 523 -15.32 26.70 2.29
N LYS A 524 -15.18 25.68 1.43
CA LYS A 524 -14.26 25.69 0.28
C LYS A 524 -14.64 26.69 -0.83
N LYS A 525 -15.83 27.31 -0.76
CA LYS A 525 -16.28 28.38 -1.66
C LYS A 525 -16.04 29.76 -1.07
N GLY A 526 -15.69 29.84 0.22
CA GLY A 526 -15.54 31.10 0.95
C GLY A 526 -16.81 31.57 1.67
N ASP A 527 -17.85 30.75 1.67
CA ASP A 527 -19.10 31.06 2.36
C ASP A 527 -18.97 30.79 3.86
N MET A 528 -19.59 31.61 4.71
CA MET A 528 -19.55 31.40 6.16
C MET A 528 -20.11 30.02 6.53
N ALA A 529 -19.31 29.26 7.28
CA ALA A 529 -19.64 27.95 7.78
C ALA A 529 -19.66 27.97 9.31
N THR A 530 -20.42 27.04 9.90
CA THR A 530 -20.30 26.73 11.33
C THR A 530 -19.51 25.43 11.46
N PRO A 531 -18.47 25.36 12.31
CA PRO A 531 -17.77 24.11 12.56
C PRO A 531 -18.74 23.13 13.21
N THR A 532 -18.84 21.92 12.67
CA THR A 532 -19.33 20.77 13.43
C THR A 532 -18.26 20.46 14.48
N VAL A 533 -18.57 20.76 15.75
CA VAL A 533 -17.70 20.78 16.93
C VAL A 533 -16.73 19.59 17.00
N TYR A 534 -15.42 19.83 17.22
CA TYR A 534 -14.61 19.25 18.31
C TYR A 534 -13.27 20.01 18.48
N GLN A 535 -12.80 20.02 19.74
CA GLN A 535 -11.58 20.65 20.28
C GLN A 535 -10.28 20.26 19.60
#